data_AF-A0A6C0BH86-F1
#
_entry.id   AF-A0A6C0BH86-F1
#
_cell.length_a   1.000
_cell.length_b   1.000
_cell.length_c   1.000
_cell.angle_alpha   90.00
_cell.angle_beta   90.00
_cell.angle_gamma   90.00
#
_symmetry.space_group_name_H-M   'P 1'
#
loop_
_entity.id
_entity.type
_entity.pdbx_description
1 polymer ?
#
loop_
_entity_poly.entity_id
_entity_poly.type
_entity_poly.pdbx_seq_one_letter_code
_entity_poly.pdbx_strand_id
1 'polypeptide(L)'
;MCSICKDILVDFAVEHDELYCPVRNSRYCSYCAQYGHLTRSCPAPPPLWAREPVYIEQLIPPSDLKRYNITTLTPIPQHTVEKPPQLLEIKDNDKVIAAYLSARSIKTLKGFTKRKMLEEYAKQQNKRIVFINDRTINKSS
;
A
#
# COMPACT_ATOMS: atom_id res chain seq x y z
N MET A 1 -16.28 3.94 23.69
CA MET A 1 -14.93 3.36 23.63
C MET A 1 -14.38 3.52 22.22
N CYS A 2 -13.24 4.19 22.04
CA CYS A 2 -12.70 4.50 20.71
C CYS A 2 -11.99 3.28 20.08
N SER A 3 -11.82 3.29 18.75
CA SER A 3 -11.17 2.21 18.01
C SER A 3 -9.73 1.95 18.47
N ILE A 4 -9.02 3.01 18.89
CA ILE A 4 -7.61 2.97 19.32
C ILE A 4 -7.45 2.29 20.68
N CYS A 5 -8.35 2.56 21.63
CA CYS A 5 -8.29 1.98 22.97
C CYS A 5 -8.83 0.56 23.00
N LYS A 6 -9.69 0.17 22.05
CA LYS A 6 -10.35 -1.14 22.06
C LYS A 6 -9.36 -2.31 22.13
N ASP A 7 -8.26 -2.21 21.41
CA ASP A 7 -7.26 -3.27 21.34
C ASP A 7 -6.24 -3.24 22.49
N ILE A 8 -6.17 -2.14 23.25
CA ILE A 8 -5.11 -1.88 24.24
C ILE A 8 -5.65 -1.90 25.67
N LEU A 9 -6.81 -1.28 25.89
CA LEU A 9 -7.42 -1.07 27.21
C LEU A 9 -8.79 -1.73 27.23
N VAL A 10 -8.82 -3.05 27.13
CA VAL A 10 -10.05 -3.87 27.08
C VAL A 10 -10.96 -3.59 28.28
N ASP A 11 -10.39 -3.44 29.48
CA ASP A 11 -11.14 -3.28 30.73
C ASP A 11 -11.14 -1.83 31.28
N PHE A 12 -10.31 -0.93 30.73
CA PHE A 12 -10.15 0.46 31.19
C PHE A 12 -10.81 1.45 30.20
N ALA A 13 -12.10 1.22 29.95
CA ALA A 13 -12.86 1.99 28.98
C ALA A 13 -13.27 3.37 29.53
N VAL A 14 -12.62 4.42 29.04
CA VAL A 14 -13.07 5.81 29.21
C VAL A 14 -13.76 6.25 27.92
N GLU A 15 -14.92 6.91 28.03
CA GLU A 15 -15.59 7.51 26.88
C GLU A 15 -14.87 8.79 26.44
N HIS A 16 -14.45 8.83 25.17
CA HIS A 16 -13.80 9.97 24.55
C HIS A 16 -13.85 9.82 23.02
N ASP A 17 -13.65 10.93 22.32
CA ASP A 17 -13.45 10.97 20.87
C ASP A 17 -12.00 10.61 20.50
N GLU A 18 -11.77 10.07 19.31
CA GLU A 18 -10.47 9.60 18.83
C GLU A 18 -9.41 10.70 18.81
N LEU A 19 -9.81 11.94 18.55
CA LEU A 19 -8.94 13.12 18.59
C LEU A 19 -8.37 13.38 19.99
N TYR A 20 -9.15 13.07 21.03
CA TYR A 20 -8.81 13.26 22.44
C TYR A 20 -8.43 11.97 23.14
N CYS A 21 -8.11 10.92 22.38
CA CYS A 21 -7.75 9.64 22.93
C CYS A 21 -6.44 9.73 23.73
N PRO A 22 -6.44 9.39 25.05
CA PRO A 22 -5.23 9.48 25.88
C PRO A 22 -4.14 8.53 25.37
N VAL A 23 -4.52 7.35 24.89
CA VAL A 23 -3.60 6.37 24.29
C VAL A 23 -3.02 6.89 22.98
N ARG A 24 -3.81 7.60 22.17
CA ARG A 24 -3.29 8.23 20.95
C ARG A 24 -2.29 9.33 21.30
N ASN A 25 -2.66 10.20 22.24
CA ASN A 25 -1.85 11.34 22.64
C ASN A 25 -0.56 10.95 23.35
N SER A 26 -0.53 9.79 24.03
CA SER A 26 0.69 9.26 24.64
C SER A 26 1.62 8.52 23.67
N ARG A 27 1.19 8.23 22.43
CA ARG A 27 2.06 7.61 21.43
C ARG A 27 3.12 8.61 20.98
N TYR A 28 4.37 8.21 21.12
CA TYR A 28 5.54 8.95 20.68
C TYR A 28 6.12 8.34 19.40
N CYS A 29 6.34 9.16 18.38
CA CYS A 29 7.01 8.76 17.16
C CYS A 29 8.53 8.93 17.31
N SER A 30 9.26 7.82 17.24
CA SER A 30 10.73 7.83 17.35
C SER A 30 11.44 8.48 16.16
N TYR A 31 10.75 8.69 15.04
CA TYR A 31 11.35 9.25 13.83
C TYR A 31 11.24 10.78 13.75
N CYS A 32 10.03 11.33 13.89
CA CYS A 32 9.80 12.78 13.85
C CYS A 32 9.79 13.44 15.23
N ALA A 33 9.94 12.65 16.30
CA ALA A 33 9.93 13.10 17.70
C ALA A 33 8.64 13.82 18.12
N GLN A 34 7.50 13.49 17.51
CA GLN A 34 6.20 14.08 17.82
C GLN A 34 5.23 13.07 18.44
N TYR A 35 4.29 13.56 19.24
CA TYR A 35 3.23 12.78 19.86
C TYR A 35 2.00 12.62 18.94
N GLY A 36 1.10 11.70 19.30
CA GLY A 36 -0.22 11.55 18.66
C GLY A 36 -0.28 10.47 17.57
N HIS A 37 0.84 9.83 17.23
CA HIS A 37 0.92 8.82 16.17
C HIS A 37 2.06 7.81 16.39
N LEU A 38 1.99 6.68 15.69
CA LEU A 38 3.06 5.69 15.68
C LEU A 38 4.05 6.00 14.56
N THR A 39 5.31 5.56 14.68
CA THR A 39 6.32 5.70 13.62
C THR A 39 5.85 5.16 12.25
N ARG A 40 5.01 4.12 12.27
CA ARG A 40 4.42 3.54 11.04
C ARG A 40 3.42 4.44 10.31
N SER A 41 2.80 5.38 11.03
CA SER A 41 1.79 6.32 10.54
C SER A 41 2.29 7.76 10.61
N CYS A 42 3.61 7.96 10.57
CA CYS A 42 4.23 9.28 10.59
C CYS A 42 3.86 10.06 9.31
N PRO A 43 3.47 11.35 9.42
CA PRO A 43 3.15 12.19 8.26
C PRO A 43 4.36 12.42 7.35
N ALA A 44 5.57 12.39 7.92
CA ALA A 44 6.82 12.25 7.18
C ALA A 44 7.29 10.80 7.32
N PRO A 45 6.84 9.87 6.46
CA PRO A 45 7.12 8.45 6.65
C PRO A 45 8.63 8.20 6.56
N PRO A 46 9.22 7.53 7.57
CA PRO A 46 10.63 7.14 7.48
C PRO A 46 10.84 6.22 6.27
N PRO A 47 12.04 6.23 5.68
CA PRO A 47 12.40 5.24 4.67
C PRO A 47 12.29 3.81 5.24
N LEU A 48 12.08 2.82 4.37
CA LEU A 48 11.83 1.43 4.78
C LEU A 48 12.93 0.87 5.70
N TRP A 49 14.19 1.18 5.41
CA TRP A 49 15.34 0.75 6.22
C TRP A 49 15.31 1.28 7.67
N ALA A 50 14.57 2.35 7.95
CA ALA A 50 14.40 2.90 9.29
C ALA A 50 13.18 2.31 10.04
N ARG A 51 12.32 1.57 9.34
CA ARG A 51 11.10 0.96 9.89
C ARG A 51 11.18 -0.54 10.01
N GLU A 52 11.95 -1.17 9.13
CA GLU A 52 12.05 -2.61 9.00
C GLU A 52 13.52 -3.02 9.03
N PRO A 53 13.85 -4.10 9.76
CA PRO A 53 15.20 -4.63 9.78
C PRO A 53 15.54 -5.19 8.39
N VAL A 54 16.71 -4.79 7.89
CA VAL A 54 17.33 -5.30 6.66
C VAL A 54 18.20 -6.51 6.96
N TYR A 55 18.83 -6.54 8.13
CA TYR A 55 19.73 -7.62 8.57
C TYR A 55 19.24 -8.24 9.88
N ILE A 56 19.53 -9.54 10.06
CA ILE A 56 19.19 -10.28 11.29
C ILE A 56 19.84 -9.61 12.51
N GLU A 57 21.06 -9.12 12.36
CA GLU A 57 21.85 -8.51 13.41
C GLU A 57 21.23 -7.21 13.95
N GLN A 58 20.34 -6.55 13.19
CA GLN A 58 19.58 -5.39 13.69
C GLN A 58 18.50 -5.77 14.71
N LEU A 59 18.15 -7.06 14.80
CA LEU A 59 17.22 -7.61 15.80
C LEU A 59 17.94 -8.08 17.07
N ILE A 60 19.27 -8.05 17.07
CA ILE A 60 20.09 -8.49 18.19
C ILE A 60 20.45 -7.26 19.06
N PRO A 61 20.33 -7.33 20.40
CA PRO A 61 20.77 -6.24 21.26
C PRO A 61 22.23 -5.85 21.03
N PRO A 62 22.59 -4.55 21.04
CA PRO A 62 23.98 -4.10 20.83
C PRO A 62 24.99 -4.70 21.82
N SER A 63 24.54 -5.05 23.03
CA SER A 63 25.35 -5.73 24.04
C SER A 63 25.79 -7.12 23.60
N ASP A 64 24.90 -7.86 22.95
CA ASP A 64 25.15 -9.24 22.53
C ASP A 64 25.99 -9.26 21.26
N LEU A 65 25.74 -8.33 20.33
CA LEU A 65 26.61 -8.13 19.16
C LEU A 65 28.07 -7.93 19.59
N LYS A 66 28.30 -7.07 20.59
CA LYS A 66 29.65 -6.82 21.13
C LYS A 66 30.21 -8.02 21.89
N ARG A 67 29.40 -8.67 22.73
CA ARG A 67 29.82 -9.82 23.56
C ARG A 67 30.30 -11.00 22.70
N TYR A 68 29.57 -11.29 21.62
CA TYR A 68 29.85 -12.43 20.75
C TYR A 68 30.65 -12.04 19.49
N ASN A 69 31.08 -10.78 19.38
CA ASN A 69 31.81 -10.25 18.24
C ASN A 69 31.12 -10.54 16.90
N ILE A 70 29.80 -10.37 16.86
CA ILE A 70 28.99 -10.59 15.66
C ILE A 70 29.16 -9.36 14.77
N THR A 71 29.81 -9.56 13.63
CA THR A 71 30.07 -8.52 12.62
C THR A 71 29.45 -8.85 11.26
N THR A 72 28.71 -9.96 11.18
CA THR A 72 28.00 -10.38 9.97
C THR A 72 26.84 -9.43 9.67
N LEU A 73 26.42 -9.42 8.40
CA LEU A 73 25.26 -8.68 7.91
C LEU A 73 24.37 -9.63 7.13
N THR A 74 23.67 -10.50 7.86
CA THR A 74 22.85 -11.55 7.27
C THR A 74 21.54 -10.94 6.76
N PRO A 75 21.32 -10.88 5.43
CA PRO A 75 20.16 -10.20 4.87
C PRO A 75 18.87 -10.94 5.21
N ILE A 76 17.85 -10.19 5.64
CA ILE A 76 16.49 -10.71 5.81
C ILE A 76 15.79 -10.61 4.45
N PRO A 77 15.21 -11.72 3.93
CA PRO A 77 14.44 -11.66 2.69
C PRO A 77 13.28 -10.69 2.84
N GLN A 78 13.31 -9.59 2.09
CA GLN A 78 12.19 -8.66 2.05
C GLN A 78 11.05 -9.32 1.28
N HIS A 79 9.93 -9.57 1.94
CA HIS A 79 8.74 -10.04 1.27
C HIS A 79 8.20 -8.88 0.44
N THR A 80 8.52 -8.84 -0.85
CA THR A 80 7.84 -7.95 -1.78
C THR A 80 6.39 -8.43 -1.82
N VAL A 81 5.50 -7.72 -1.12
CA VAL A 81 4.07 -7.86 -1.39
C VAL A 81 3.90 -7.34 -2.80
N GLU A 82 3.87 -8.25 -3.78
CA GLU A 82 3.47 -7.91 -5.13
C GLU A 82 2.10 -7.24 -5.00
N LYS A 83 2.05 -5.91 -5.22
CA LYS A 83 0.77 -5.22 -5.26
C LYS A 83 -0.05 -5.94 -6.32
N PRO A 84 -1.26 -6.43 -5.99
CA PRO A 84 -2.10 -7.05 -7.00
C PRO A 84 -2.24 -6.05 -8.15
N PRO A 85 -2.08 -6.51 -9.41
CA PRO A 85 -2.13 -5.62 -10.55
C PRO A 85 -3.42 -4.80 -10.46
N GLN A 86 -3.30 -3.47 -10.54
CA GLN A 86 -4.46 -2.61 -10.48
C GLN A 86 -5.42 -3.01 -11.60
N LEU A 87 -6.66 -3.32 -11.23
CA LEU A 87 -7.71 -3.62 -12.19
C LEU A 87 -8.05 -2.36 -12.98
N LEU A 88 -8.01 -2.48 -14.30
CA LEU A 88 -8.47 -1.46 -15.24
C LEU A 88 -9.76 -1.95 -15.88
N GLU A 89 -10.88 -1.53 -15.31
CA GLU A 89 -12.21 -1.82 -15.83
C GLU A 89 -12.58 -0.81 -16.91
N ILE A 90 -12.70 -1.27 -18.15
CA ILE A 90 -13.08 -0.44 -19.29
C ILE A 90 -14.22 -1.12 -20.03
N LYS A 91 -15.22 -0.34 -20.39
CA LYS A 91 -16.34 -0.81 -21.22
C LYS A 91 -15.83 -1.20 -22.61
N ASP A 92 -16.27 -2.35 -23.14
CA ASP A 92 -15.86 -2.84 -24.47
C ASP A 92 -16.52 -2.03 -25.60
N ASN A 93 -16.13 -0.77 -25.73
CA ASN A 93 -16.61 0.15 -26.75
C ASN A 93 -15.43 0.95 -27.31
N ASP A 94 -15.27 0.89 -28.62
CA ASP A 94 -14.24 1.58 -29.39
C ASP A 94 -14.14 3.09 -29.10
N LYS A 95 -15.25 3.76 -28.80
CA LYS A 95 -15.27 5.18 -28.41
C LYS A 95 -14.66 5.40 -27.03
N VAL A 96 -14.98 4.52 -26.07
CA VAL A 96 -14.48 4.58 -24.70
C VAL A 96 -12.99 4.25 -24.65
N ILE A 97 -12.57 3.22 -25.40
CA ILE A 97 -11.16 2.84 -25.53
C ILE A 97 -10.36 3.97 -26.18
N ALA A 98 -10.87 4.59 -27.25
CA ALA A 98 -10.21 5.72 -27.89
C ALA A 98 -10.09 6.94 -26.95
N ALA A 99 -11.16 7.28 -26.22
CA ALA A 99 -11.14 8.37 -25.24
C ALA A 99 -10.13 8.12 -24.12
N TYR A 100 -10.03 6.88 -23.64
CA TYR A 100 -9.05 6.49 -22.63
C TYR A 100 -7.61 6.60 -23.14
N LEU A 101 -7.34 6.12 -24.36
CA LEU A 101 -6.01 6.23 -24.99
C LEU A 101 -5.63 7.69 -25.25
N SER A 102 -6.57 8.52 -25.71
CA SER A 102 -6.34 9.95 -25.94
C SER A 102 -6.07 10.72 -24.64
N ALA A 103 -6.79 10.40 -23.56
CA ALA A 103 -6.57 11.04 -22.25
C ALA A 103 -5.18 10.75 -21.67
N ARG A 104 -4.53 9.67 -22.10
CA ARG A 104 -3.17 9.31 -21.71
C ARG A 104 -2.11 9.65 -22.77
N SER A 105 -2.48 10.46 -23.77
CA SER A 105 -1.58 10.90 -24.86
C SER A 105 -0.99 9.76 -25.70
N ILE A 106 -1.66 8.60 -25.77
CA ILE A 106 -1.22 7.46 -26.57
C ILE A 106 -1.78 7.61 -27.97
N LYS A 107 -0.90 7.83 -28.96
CA LYS A 107 -1.29 7.94 -30.37
C LYS A 107 -1.65 6.56 -30.91
N THR A 108 -2.86 6.41 -31.43
CA THR A 108 -3.26 5.19 -32.12
C THR A 108 -2.48 5.05 -33.42
N LEU A 109 -1.61 4.03 -33.51
CA LEU A 109 -0.86 3.73 -34.73
C LEU A 109 -1.80 3.17 -35.80
N LYS A 110 -1.64 3.63 -37.05
CA LYS A 110 -2.39 3.09 -38.20
C LYS A 110 -1.99 1.63 -38.42
N GLY A 111 -2.89 0.70 -38.12
CA GLY A 111 -2.69 -0.74 -38.30
C GLY A 111 -2.93 -1.62 -37.07
N PHE A 112 -3.07 -1.04 -35.88
CA PHE A 112 -3.39 -1.78 -34.64
C PHE A 112 -4.85 -1.59 -34.23
N THR A 113 -5.48 -2.66 -33.74
CA THR A 113 -6.80 -2.58 -33.11
C THR A 113 -6.68 -1.87 -31.76
N LYS A 114 -7.60 -0.93 -31.48
CA LYS A 114 -7.57 -0.10 -30.25
C LYS A 114 -7.55 -0.94 -28.97
N ARG A 115 -8.24 -2.09 -28.99
CA ARG A 115 -8.25 -3.09 -27.93
C ARG A 115 -6.84 -3.64 -27.63
N LYS A 116 -6.09 -4.02 -28.66
CA LYS A 116 -4.73 -4.56 -28.54
C LYS A 116 -3.74 -3.52 -28.00
N MET A 117 -3.92 -2.25 -28.39
CA MET A 117 -3.12 -1.14 -27.83
C MET A 117 -3.41 -0.91 -26.34
N LEU A 118 -4.68 -1.03 -25.93
CA LEU A 118 -5.04 -0.94 -24.51
C LEU A 118 -4.42 -2.09 -23.71
N GLU A 119 -4.45 -3.31 -24.25
CA GLU A 119 -3.84 -4.50 -23.66
C GLU A 119 -2.31 -4.38 -23.49
N GLU A 120 -1.60 -3.92 -24.53
CA GLU A 120 -0.17 -3.63 -24.44
C GLU A 120 0.13 -2.53 -23.41
N TYR A 121 -0.69 -1.48 -23.37
CA TYR A 121 -0.55 -0.41 -22.38
C TYR A 121 -0.75 -0.90 -20.95
N ALA A 122 -1.76 -1.73 -20.70
CA ALA A 122 -1.97 -2.29 -19.37
C ALA A 122 -0.85 -3.24 -18.96
N LYS A 123 -0.28 -4.01 -19.90
CA LYS A 123 0.90 -4.84 -19.65
C LYS A 123 2.11 -3.98 -19.26
N GLN A 124 2.35 -2.86 -19.94
CA GLN A 124 3.43 -1.92 -19.60
C GLN A 124 3.23 -1.25 -18.23
N GLN A 125 1.99 -1.03 -17.81
CA GLN A 125 1.64 -0.38 -16.55
C GLN A 125 1.40 -1.38 -15.40
N ASN A 126 1.63 -2.67 -15.63
CA ASN A 126 1.35 -3.75 -14.69
C ASN A 126 -0.11 -3.74 -14.17
N LYS A 127 -1.06 -3.54 -15.09
CA LYS A 127 -2.50 -3.50 -14.83
C LYS A 127 -3.20 -4.69 -15.49
N ARG A 128 -4.23 -5.22 -14.85
CA ARG A 128 -5.10 -6.25 -15.43
C ARG A 128 -6.34 -5.59 -16.01
N ILE A 129 -6.57 -5.73 -17.32
CA ILE A 129 -7.80 -5.19 -17.95
C ILE A 129 -8.93 -6.17 -17.77
N VAL A 130 -10.11 -5.64 -17.44
CA VAL A 130 -11.38 -6.36 -17.52
C VAL A 130 -12.31 -5.54 -18.42
N PHE A 131 -12.78 -6.18 -19.49
CA PHE A 131 -13.77 -5.60 -20.38
C PHE A 131 -15.17 -5.86 -19.83
N ILE A 132 -15.89 -4.80 -19.47
CA ILE A 132 -17.28 -4.92 -18.98
C ILE A 132 -18.21 -4.81 -20.19
N ASN A 133 -19.06 -5.83 -20.38
CA ASN A 133 -20.16 -5.83 -21.35
C ASN A 133 -21.47 -5.54 -20.60
N ASP A 134 -22.24 -4.55 -21.07
CA ASP A 134 -23.56 -4.20 -20.48
C ASP A 134 -24.62 -5.31 -20.58
N ARG A 135 -24.29 -6.49 -21.13
CA ARG A 135 -25.28 -7.56 -21.40
C ARG A 135 -25.69 -8.37 -20.17
N THR A 136 -25.15 -8.11 -18.99
CA THR A 136 -25.48 -8.89 -17.76
C THR A 136 -26.43 -8.17 -16.79
N ILE A 137 -26.92 -6.97 -17.11
CA ILE A 137 -28.06 -6.39 -16.40
C ILE A 137 -29.31 -6.71 -17.22
N ASN A 138 -29.79 -7.95 -17.19
CA ASN A 138 -31.19 -8.34 -17.45
C ASN A 138 -31.35 -9.86 -17.41
N LYS A 139 -31.66 -10.39 -16.22
CA LYS A 139 -32.72 -11.40 -15.96
C LYS A 139 -32.53 -11.99 -14.55
N SER A 140 -33.19 -11.36 -13.59
CA SER A 140 -33.73 -12.04 -12.41
C SER A 140 -35.15 -11.50 -12.24
N SER A 141 -36.06 -12.09 -13.01
CA SER A 141 -37.50 -12.10 -12.74
C SER A 141 -37.81 -13.39 -11.99
#